data_AF-A0A7M4DB57-F1
#
_entry.id   AF-A0A7M4DB57-F1
#
_cell.length_a   1.000
_cell.length_b   1.000
_cell.length_c   1.000
_cell.angle_alpha   90.00
_cell.angle_beta   90.00
_cell.angle_gamma   90.00
#
_symmetry.space_group_name_H-M   'P 1'
#
loop_
_entity.id
_entity.type
_entity.pdbx_description
1 polymer ?
#
loop_
_entity_poly.entity_id
_entity_poly.type
_entity_poly.pdbx_seq_one_letter_code
_entity_poly.pdbx_strand_id
1 'polypeptide(L)' 'MRKIDKILELGKNLPRGAKKRIAEKSNCSRSLIVHFFLGTKKPTNKTIKKILTATEEVLEEYRKESQDIDSMIDNIKL' A
#
# COMPACT_ATOMS: atom_id res chain seq x y z
N MET A 1 -20.38 6.86 -4.68
CA MET A 1 -18.92 6.77 -4.85
C MET A 1 -18.58 5.40 -5.45
N ARG A 2 -17.95 5.33 -6.63
CA ARG A 2 -17.69 4.05 -7.32
C ARG A 2 -16.50 3.36 -6.64
N LYS A 3 -16.47 2.02 -6.64
CA LYS A 3 -15.36 1.23 -6.03
C LYS A 3 -13.96 1.61 -6.56
N ILE A 4 -13.90 2.12 -7.79
CA ILE A 4 -12.67 2.59 -8.44
C ILE A 4 -12.14 3.86 -7.78
N ASP A 5 -13.02 4.80 -7.39
CA ASP A 5 -12.63 6.07 -6.78
C ASP A 5 -11.86 5.85 -5.46
N LYS A 6 -12.29 4.85 -4.67
CA LYS A 6 -11.62 4.44 -3.43
C LYS A 6 -10.21 3.88 -3.66
N ILE A 7 -10.01 3.14 -4.75
CA ILE A 7 -8.68 2.57 -5.09
C ILE A 7 -7.73 3.70 -5.49
N LEU A 8 -8.22 4.67 -6.26
CA LEU A 8 -7.46 5.84 -6.67
C LEU A 8 -7.05 6.69 -5.46
N GLU A 9 -7.99 6.93 -4.55
CA GLU A 9 -7.75 7.66 -3.31
C GLU A 9 -6.73 6.95 -2.42
N LEU A 10 -6.88 5.63 -2.24
CA LEU A 10 -5.91 4.82 -1.51
C LEU A 10 -4.51 4.95 -2.14
N GLY A 11 -4.42 4.89 -3.47
CA GLY A 11 -3.18 5.07 -4.21
C GLY A 11 -2.45 6.39 -3.96
N LYS A 12 -3.19 7.47 -3.66
CA LYS A 12 -2.65 8.80 -3.32
C LYS A 12 -2.16 8.86 -1.87
N ASN A 13 -2.86 8.18 -0.96
CA ASN A 13 -2.55 8.17 0.48
C ASN A 13 -1.49 7.12 0.88
N LEU A 14 -1.02 6.30 -0.06
CA LEU A 14 0.02 5.32 0.21
C LEU A 14 1.36 5.99 0.62
N PRO A 15 2.01 5.51 1.70
CA PRO A 15 3.32 6.00 2.13
C PRO A 15 4.39 5.92 1.04
N ARG A 16 5.44 6.73 1.18
CA ARG A 16 6.59 6.67 0.28
C ARG A 16 7.22 5.28 0.33
N GLY A 17 7.43 4.68 -0.84
CA GLY A 17 7.97 3.32 -0.95
C GLY A 17 6.92 2.21 -0.90
N ALA A 18 5.68 2.47 -0.46
CA ALA A 18 4.64 1.45 -0.34
C ALA A 18 4.36 0.72 -1.66
N LYS A 19 4.28 1.47 -2.79
CA LYS A 19 4.06 0.87 -4.12
C LYS A 19 5.16 -0.12 -4.54
N LYS A 20 6.39 0.02 -4.01
CA LYS A 20 7.49 -0.94 -4.23
C LYS A 20 7.27 -2.20 -3.38
N ARG A 21 7.01 -2.04 -2.07
CA ARG A 21 6.74 -3.17 -1.16
C ARG A 21 5.52 -3.99 -1.60
N ILE A 22 4.46 -3.31 -2.07
CA ILE A 22 3.27 -3.96 -2.63
C ILE A 22 3.63 -4.78 -3.87
N ALA A 23 4.47 -4.25 -4.76
CA ALA A 23 4.90 -4.96 -5.96
C ALA A 23 5.64 -6.26 -5.61
N GLU A 24 6.55 -6.21 -4.63
CA GLU A 24 7.31 -7.35 -4.12
C GLU A 24 6.38 -8.42 -3.52
N LYS A 25 5.49 -8.03 -2.59
CA LYS A 25 4.55 -8.96 -1.94
C LYS A 25 3.50 -9.55 -2.89
N SER A 26 2.98 -8.72 -3.81
CA SER A 26 1.96 -9.17 -4.78
C SER A 26 2.56 -9.97 -5.94
N ASN A 27 3.89 -10.10 -6.01
CA ASN A 27 4.65 -10.66 -7.14
C ASN A 27 4.19 -10.06 -8.47
N CYS A 28 4.09 -8.74 -8.52
CA CYS A 28 3.69 -7.96 -9.69
C CYS A 28 4.76 -6.92 -10.02
N SER A 29 4.82 -6.48 -11.28
CA SER A 29 5.75 -5.41 -11.64
C SER A 29 5.37 -4.08 -10.98
N ARG A 30 6.38 -3.29 -10.58
CA ARG A 30 6.15 -1.98 -9.98
C ARG A 30 5.35 -1.05 -10.90
N SER A 31 5.60 -1.10 -12.21
CA SER A 31 4.82 -0.36 -13.21
C SER A 31 3.34 -0.73 -13.17
N LEU A 32 3.01 -2.03 -13.06
CA LEU A 32 1.61 -2.48 -12.95
C LEU A 32 0.93 -1.90 -11.71
N ILE A 33 1.61 -1.90 -10.56
CA ILE A 33 1.08 -1.33 -9.31
C ILE A 33 0.83 0.17 -9.44
N VAL A 34 1.77 0.90 -10.05
CA VAL A 34 1.61 2.34 -10.30
C VAL A 34 0.39 2.60 -11.18
N HIS A 35 0.28 1.93 -12.33
CA HIS A 35 -0.85 2.13 -13.24
C HIS A 35 -2.20 1.65 -12.67
N PHE A 36 -2.19 0.64 -11.80
CA PHE A 36 -3.37 0.18 -11.10
C PHE A 36 -3.90 1.27 -10.15
N PHE A 37 -3.03 1.85 -9.32
CA PHE A 37 -3.41 2.91 -8.39
C PHE A 37 -3.68 4.27 -9.06
N LEU A 38 -3.19 4.48 -10.28
CA LEU A 38 -3.58 5.62 -11.13
C LEU A 38 -4.87 5.36 -11.92
N GLY A 39 -5.41 4.14 -11.87
CA GLY A 39 -6.61 3.74 -12.62
C GLY A 39 -6.43 3.68 -14.13
N THR A 40 -5.20 3.79 -14.63
CA THR A 40 -4.90 3.77 -16.07
C THR A 40 -4.82 2.35 -16.61
N LYS A 41 -4.67 1.35 -15.74
CA LYS A 41 -4.66 -0.07 -16.12
C LYS A 41 -5.50 -0.88 -15.15
N LYS A 42 -6.46 -1.64 -15.69
CA LYS A 42 -7.27 -2.58 -14.90
C LYS A 42 -6.78 -4.02 -15.17
N PRO A 43 -6.01 -4.62 -14.24
CA PRO A 43 -5.61 -6.01 -14.36
C PRO A 43 -6.80 -6.95 -14.08
N THR A 44 -6.58 -8.25 -14.22
CA THR A 44 -7.62 -9.27 -13.95
C THR A 44 -8.08 -9.23 -12.49
N ASN A 45 -9.30 -9.67 -12.21
CA ASN A 45 -9.84 -9.72 -10.84
C ASN A 45 -8.92 -10.51 -9.88
N LYS A 46 -8.27 -11.58 -10.36
CA LYS A 46 -7.29 -12.35 -9.59
C LYS A 46 -6.10 -11.50 -9.18
N THR A 47 -5.54 -10.73 -10.10
CA THR A 47 -4.43 -9.82 -9.83
C THR A 47 -4.85 -8.67 -8.93
N ILE A 48 -6.04 -8.09 -9.14
CA ILE A 48 -6.58 -7.05 -8.25
C ILE A 48 -6.65 -7.55 -6.81
N LYS A 49 -7.19 -8.76 -6.59
CA LYS A 49 -7.25 -9.35 -5.24
C LYS A 49 -5.85 -9.47 -4.61
N LYS A 50 -4.86 -9.96 -5.35
CA LYS A 50 -3.46 -10.04 -4.88
C LYS A 50 -2.89 -8.68 -4.51
N ILE A 51 -3.11 -7.66 -5.35
CA ILE A 51 -2.60 -6.31 -5.09
C ILE A 51 -3.25 -5.74 -3.82
N LEU A 52 -4.58 -5.89 -3.66
CA LEU A 52 -5.28 -5.37 -2.49
C LEU A 52 -4.85 -6.07 -1.19
N THR A 53 -4.70 -7.40 -1.19
CA THR A 53 -4.18 -8.14 -0.04
C THR A 53 -2.76 -7.69 0.33
N ALA A 54 -1.85 -7.59 -0.64
CA ALA A 54 -0.50 -7.09 -0.39
C ALA A 54 -0.50 -5.63 0.10
N THR A 55 -1.47 -4.83 -0.32
CA THR A 55 -1.62 -3.44 0.11
C THR A 55 -2.02 -3.35 1.57
N GLU A 56 -2.95 -4.19 2.01
CA GLU A 56 -3.37 -4.28 3.42
C GLU A 56 -2.19 -4.70 4.32
N GLU A 57 -1.44 -5.73 3.94
CA GLU A 57 -0.26 -6.16 4.68
C GLU A 57 0.78 -5.04 4.83
N VAL A 58 1.09 -4.33 3.74
CA VAL A 58 2.07 -3.24 3.76
C VAL A 58 1.60 -2.10 4.65
N LEU A 59 0.31 -1.77 4.64
CA LEU A 59 -0.24 -0.72 5.50
C LEU A 59 -0.18 -1.10 6.97
N GLU A 60 -0.43 -2.36 7.31
CA GLU A 60 -0.28 -2.85 8.68
C GLU A 60 1.19 -2.87 9.14
N GLU A 61 2.13 -3.22 8.26
CA GLU A 61 3.57 -3.08 8.54
C GLU A 61 3.93 -1.64 8.87
N TYR A 62 3.47 -0.67 8.07
CA TYR A 62 3.72 0.75 8.35
C TYR A 62 3.09 1.23 9.67
N ARG A 63 1.90 0.72 10.04
CA ARG A 63 1.27 1.04 11.32
C ARG A 63 2.10 0.55 12.50
N LYS A 64 2.59 -0.70 12.42
CA LYS A 64 3.48 -1.27 13.44
C LYS A 64 4.80 -0.50 13.54
N GLU A 65 5.44 -0.23 12.41
CA GLU A 65 6.66 0.60 12.35
C GLU A 65 6.45 1.97 13.00
N SER A 66 5.29 2.61 12.80
CA SER A 66 4.95 3.89 13.43
C SER A 66 4.77 3.77 14.95
N GLN A 67 4.08 2.73 15.43
CA GLN A 67 3.87 2.49 16.86
C GLN A 67 5.20 2.23 17.59
N ASP A 68 6.10 1.48 16.95
CA ASP A 68 7.43 1.22 17.50
C ASP A 68 8.23 2.53 17.63
N ILE A 69 8.16 3.41 16.63
CA ILE A 69 8.82 4.73 16.67
C ILE A 69 8.26 5.60 17.81
N ASP A 70 6.94 5.69 17.94
CA ASP A 70 6.31 6.48 19.00
C ASP A 70 6.75 5.97 20.39
N SER A 71 6.77 4.65 20.58
CA SER A 71 7.25 4.03 21.82
C SER A 71 8.73 4.33 22.10
N MET A 72 9.59 4.37 21.07
CA MET A 72 11.00 4.73 21.23
C MET A 72 11.18 6.20 21.61
N ILE A 73 10.41 7.12 21.02
CA ILE A 73 10.45 8.55 21.33
C ILE A 73 10.02 8.81 22.78
N ASP A 74 8.97 8.14 23.25
CA ASP A 74 8.50 8.26 24.63
C ASP A 74 9.54 7.78 25.64
N ASN A 75 10.31 6.74 25.31
CA ASN A 75 11.42 6.27 26.15
C ASN A 75 12.65 7.20 26.13
N ILE A 76 12.82 8.03 25.10
CA ILE A 76 13.94 9.00 25.00
C ILE A 76 13.63 10.30 25.78
N LYS A 77 12.36 10.60 26.05
CA LYS A 77 11.95 11.81 26.80
C LYS A 77 12.09 11.69 28.34
N LEU A 78 12.87 10.74 28.85
CA LEU A 78 13.26 10.67 30.27
C LEU A 78 14.45 11.57 30.59
#